data_AF-A0A9D2FBM4-F1
#
_entry.id   AF-A0A9D2FBM4-F1
#
_cell.length_a   1.000
_cell.length_b   1.000
_cell.length_c   1.000
_cell.angle_alpha   90.00
_cell.angle_beta   90.00
_cell.angle_gamma   90.00
#
_symmetry.space_group_name_H-M   'P 1'
#
loop_
_entity.id
_entity.type
_entity.pdbx_description
1 polymer ?
#
loop_
_entity_poly.entity_id
_entity_poly.type
_entity_poly.pdbx_seq_one_letter_code
_entity_poly.pdbx_strand_id
1 'polypeptide(L)'
;AMLAAVSYALAFLEFPVPLSPSFARMDLSDFPALIGALALGPVSGLVIEFVKNALQLLSTSTNGIGELANFLIGGSFVCVAGLIDKIHQTKRTAWIACIMSSIVMGIVSALTNYFLLLPVFEIFMPPEQVIASFGAFIPLIQTKLDVVLYHAFPFNLSKGLIIGGFTMIIDQRLSPY
;
A
#
# COMPACT_ATOMS: atom_id res chain seq x y z
N ALA A 1 4.57 19.24 -0.59
CA ALA A 1 5.12 19.28 -1.96
C ALA A 1 6.31 18.34 -2.14
N MET A 2 7.45 18.54 -1.45
CA MET A 2 8.64 17.68 -1.60
C MET A 2 8.38 16.19 -1.34
N LEU A 3 7.69 15.83 -0.26
CA LEU A 3 7.35 14.41 0.03
C LEU A 3 6.48 13.77 -1.04
N ALA A 4 5.55 14.51 -1.66
CA ALA A 4 4.73 14.02 -2.77
C ALA A 4 5.56 13.81 -4.04
N ALA A 5 6.52 14.69 -4.33
CA ALA A 5 7.44 14.51 -5.45
C ALA A 5 8.34 13.27 -5.25
N VAL A 6 8.87 13.06 -4.04
CA VAL A 6 9.65 11.86 -3.70
C VAL A 6 8.78 10.60 -3.78
N SER A 7 7.55 10.66 -3.25
CA SER A 7 6.58 9.57 -3.32
C SER A 7 6.28 9.18 -4.76
N TYR A 8 6.01 10.16 -5.63
CA TYR A 8 5.82 9.95 -7.07
C TYR A 8 7.06 9.34 -7.74
N ALA A 9 8.27 9.84 -7.44
CA ALA A 9 9.50 9.29 -7.99
C ALA A 9 9.73 7.83 -7.55
N LEU A 10 9.47 7.51 -6.29
CA LEU A 10 9.56 6.14 -5.76
C LEU A 10 8.53 5.21 -6.39
N ALA A 11 7.40 5.73 -6.86
CA ALA A 11 6.36 4.94 -7.50
C ALA A 11 6.79 4.38 -8.87
N PHE A 12 7.79 4.99 -9.52
CA PHE A 12 8.43 4.42 -10.72
C PHE A 12 9.43 3.31 -10.41
N LEU A 13 9.85 3.17 -9.15
CA LEU A 13 10.71 2.08 -8.69
C LEU A 13 9.84 0.88 -8.26
N GLU A 14 8.79 0.59 -9.02
CA GLU A 14 7.97 -0.58 -8.81
C GLU A 14 8.71 -1.86 -9.20
N PHE A 15 8.40 -2.94 -8.50
CA PHE A 15 8.97 -4.25 -8.75
C PHE A 15 7.88 -5.33 -8.64
N PRO A 16 8.05 -6.49 -9.30
CA PRO A 16 7.13 -7.60 -9.18
C PRO A 16 7.06 -8.08 -7.74
N VAL A 17 5.86 -8.36 -7.27
CA VAL A 17 5.65 -8.94 -5.94
C VAL A 17 6.28 -10.34 -5.90
N PRO A 18 7.05 -10.70 -4.85
CA PRO A 18 7.57 -12.06 -4.70
C PRO A 18 6.44 -13.09 -4.76
N LEU A 19 6.68 -14.26 -5.37
CA LEU A 19 5.69 -15.35 -5.50
C LEU A 19 4.39 -14.91 -6.20
N SER A 20 4.50 -14.08 -7.24
CA SER A 20 3.33 -13.49 -7.91
C SER A 20 3.47 -13.42 -9.42
N PRO A 21 2.35 -13.34 -10.15
CA PRO A 21 2.34 -12.99 -11.56
C PRO A 21 3.03 -11.65 -11.85
N SER A 22 3.54 -11.47 -13.07
CA SER A 22 4.29 -10.27 -13.48
C SER A 22 3.48 -8.96 -13.45
N PHE A 23 2.15 -9.05 -13.52
CA PHE A 23 1.24 -7.91 -13.42
C PHE A 23 1.00 -7.46 -11.96
N ALA A 24 1.27 -8.32 -10.98
CA ALA A 24 1.20 -7.95 -9.57
C ALA A 24 2.49 -7.20 -9.22
N ARG A 25 2.41 -5.88 -9.26
CA ARG A 25 3.52 -4.95 -9.01
C ARG A 25 3.30 -4.23 -7.68
N MET A 26 4.40 -3.84 -7.06
CA MET A 26 4.39 -2.99 -5.87
C MET A 26 5.48 -1.94 -5.95
N ASP A 27 5.30 -0.86 -5.21
CA ASP A 27 6.31 0.14 -4.93
C ASP A 27 6.39 0.39 -3.41
N LEU A 28 7.38 1.18 -3.01
CA LEU A 28 7.54 1.68 -1.63
C LEU A 28 7.15 3.16 -1.52
N SER A 29 6.29 3.64 -2.41
CA SER A 29 5.92 5.05 -2.54
C SER A 29 5.07 5.58 -1.39
N ASP A 30 4.49 4.72 -0.56
CA ASP A 30 3.71 5.12 0.62
C ASP A 30 4.63 5.61 1.76
N PHE A 31 5.94 5.35 1.66
CA PHE A 31 6.92 5.73 2.69
C PHE A 31 6.97 7.24 2.97
N PRO A 32 7.12 8.14 1.97
CA PRO A 32 7.08 9.58 2.22
C PRO A 32 5.71 10.07 2.70
N ALA A 33 4.62 9.39 2.32
CA ALA A 33 3.29 9.72 2.80
C ALA A 33 3.11 9.36 4.28
N LEU A 34 3.67 8.23 4.72
CA LEU A 34 3.72 7.86 6.14
C LEU A 34 4.55 8.86 6.95
N ILE A 35 5.72 9.29 6.46
CA ILE A 35 6.50 10.37 7.09
C ILE A 35 5.64 11.63 7.23
N GLY A 36 4.94 12.02 6.16
CA GLY A 36 4.04 13.17 6.20
C GLY A 36 2.91 13.02 7.21
N ALA A 37 2.36 11.81 7.37
CA ALA A 37 1.30 11.52 8.33
C ALA A 37 1.78 11.64 9.79
N LEU A 38 2.97 11.11 10.10
CA LEU A 38 3.53 11.13 11.45
C LEU A 38 4.07 12.52 11.82
N ALA A 39 4.73 13.21 10.88
CA ALA A 39 5.31 14.52 11.14
C ALA A 39 4.29 15.68 11.13
N LEU A 40 3.29 15.61 10.23
CA LEU A 40 2.38 16.73 9.95
C LEU A 40 0.90 16.38 10.16
N GLY A 41 0.60 15.15 10.60
CA GLY A 41 -0.75 14.66 10.83
C GLY A 41 -1.40 13.95 9.63
N PRO A 42 -2.51 13.23 9.87
CA PRO A 42 -3.08 12.27 8.92
C PRO A 42 -3.55 12.89 7.60
N VAL A 43 -4.04 14.13 7.63
CA VAL A 43 -4.48 14.85 6.42
C VAL A 43 -3.29 15.10 5.49
N SER A 44 -2.13 15.46 6.03
CA SER A 44 -0.91 15.70 5.24
C SER A 44 -0.45 14.43 4.53
N GLY A 45 -0.46 13.29 5.23
CA GLY A 45 -0.15 11.98 4.63
C GLY A 45 -1.14 11.59 3.53
N LEU A 46 -2.44 11.76 3.78
CA LEU A 46 -3.48 11.46 2.79
C LEU A 46 -3.36 12.34 1.53
N VAL A 47 -3.04 13.62 1.68
CA VAL A 47 -2.81 14.53 0.55
C VAL A 47 -1.56 14.13 -0.24
N ILE A 48 -0.50 13.67 0.43
CA ILE A 48 0.70 13.15 -0.26
C ILE A 48 0.34 11.91 -1.09
N GLU A 49 -0.39 10.96 -0.51
CA GLU A 49 -0.91 9.78 -1.22
C GLU A 49 -1.79 10.17 -2.42
N PHE A 50 -2.70 11.12 -2.22
CA PHE A 50 -3.58 11.60 -3.28
C PHE A 50 -2.79 12.21 -4.44
N VAL A 51 -1.85 13.11 -4.14
CA VAL A 51 -1.03 13.77 -5.17
C VAL A 51 -0.15 12.76 -5.90
N LYS A 52 0.45 11.79 -5.19
CA LYS A 52 1.22 10.70 -5.81
C LYS A 52 0.37 9.98 -6.86
N ASN A 53 -0.78 9.45 -6.44
CA ASN A 53 -1.63 8.65 -7.32
C ASN A 53 -2.22 9.50 -8.46
N ALA A 54 -2.59 10.75 -8.19
CA ALA A 54 -3.06 11.68 -9.23
C ALA A 54 -1.99 11.98 -10.29
N LEU A 55 -0.71 12.05 -9.90
CA LEU A 55 0.40 12.19 -10.85
C LEU A 55 0.64 10.89 -11.63
N GLN A 56 0.54 9.72 -10.98
CA GLN A 56 0.65 8.43 -11.66
C GLN A 56 -0.44 8.23 -12.72
N LEU A 57 -1.64 8.77 -12.51
CA LEU A 57 -2.71 8.74 -13.52
C LEU A 57 -2.28 9.36 -14.86
N LEU A 58 -1.33 10.30 -14.87
CA LEU A 58 -0.82 10.92 -16.10
C LEU A 58 0.14 10.02 -16.88
N SER A 59 0.61 8.93 -16.28
CA SER A 59 1.60 8.01 -16.87
C SER A 59 1.13 6.54 -16.86
N THR A 60 -0.12 6.28 -16.49
CA THR A 60 -0.62 4.91 -16.29
C THR A 60 -1.09 4.24 -17.57
N SER A 61 -1.00 2.91 -17.57
CA SER A 61 -1.66 2.02 -18.54
C SER A 61 -2.83 1.24 -17.92
N THR A 62 -3.19 1.50 -16.66
CA THR A 62 -4.22 0.75 -15.91
C THR A 62 -5.62 1.37 -15.98
N ASN A 63 -5.83 2.36 -16.85
CA ASN A 63 -7.06 3.17 -16.95
C ASN A 63 -7.49 3.82 -15.61
N GLY A 64 -6.57 4.02 -14.66
CA GLY A 64 -6.81 4.69 -13.39
C GLY A 64 -7.30 3.80 -12.25
N ILE A 65 -7.58 2.52 -12.52
CA ILE A 65 -8.10 1.59 -11.52
C ILE A 65 -6.99 1.15 -10.55
N GLY A 66 -5.77 0.95 -11.07
CA GLY A 66 -4.61 0.62 -10.26
C GLY A 66 -4.26 1.74 -9.27
N GLU A 67 -4.29 2.99 -9.73
CA GLU A 67 -3.99 4.17 -8.91
C GLU A 67 -5.08 4.41 -7.87
N LEU A 68 -6.35 4.16 -8.21
CA LEU A 68 -7.44 4.19 -7.23
C LEU A 68 -7.23 3.13 -6.15
N ALA A 69 -6.89 1.90 -6.53
CA ALA A 69 -6.61 0.84 -5.57
C ALA A 69 -5.42 1.19 -4.66
N ASN A 70 -4.35 1.70 -5.24
CA ASN A 70 -3.16 2.13 -4.50
C ASN A 70 -3.49 3.26 -3.52
N PHE A 71 -4.28 4.27 -3.94
CA PHE A 71 -4.74 5.33 -3.06
C PHE A 71 -5.62 4.83 -1.91
N LEU A 72 -6.53 3.87 -2.14
CA LEU A 72 -7.36 3.31 -1.07
C LEU A 72 -6.50 2.56 -0.04
N ILE A 73 -5.59 1.72 -0.52
CA ILE A 73 -4.72 0.89 0.32
C ILE A 73 -3.73 1.78 1.09
N GLY A 74 -2.91 2.57 0.39
CA GLY A 74 -1.91 3.46 0.97
C GLY A 74 -2.54 4.59 1.79
N GLY A 75 -3.67 5.15 1.32
CA GLY A 75 -4.42 6.18 2.04
C GLY A 75 -4.93 5.67 3.39
N SER A 76 -5.50 4.46 3.45
CA SER A 76 -5.95 3.86 4.71
C SER A 76 -4.80 3.65 5.70
N PHE A 77 -3.64 3.21 5.20
CA PHE A 77 -2.43 3.03 5.98
C PHE A 77 -1.97 4.34 6.63
N VAL A 78 -1.76 5.39 5.82
CA VAL A 78 -1.24 6.68 6.33
C VAL A 78 -2.25 7.42 7.21
N CYS A 79 -3.55 7.32 6.90
CA CYS A 79 -4.59 7.90 7.74
C CYS A 79 -4.62 7.27 9.13
N VAL A 80 -4.65 5.93 9.21
CA VAL A 80 -4.69 5.23 10.50
C VAL A 80 -3.41 5.47 11.29
N ALA A 81 -2.26 5.46 10.63
CA ALA A 81 -0.98 5.75 11.30
C ALA A 81 -0.98 7.16 11.91
N GLY A 82 -1.31 8.19 11.11
CA GLY A 82 -1.34 9.57 11.59
C GLY A 82 -2.41 9.83 12.66
N LEU A 83 -3.54 9.11 12.63
CA LEU A 83 -4.57 9.22 13.67
C LEU A 83 -4.10 8.64 15.00
N ILE A 84 -3.49 7.45 14.99
CA ILE A 84 -3.00 6.79 16.22
C ILE A 84 -1.84 7.57 16.83
N ASP A 85 -0.88 8.02 16.02
CA ASP A 85 0.29 8.74 16.51
C ASP A 85 -0.09 10.10 17.15
N LYS A 86 -1.09 10.78 16.57
CA LYS A 86 -1.59 12.07 17.09
C LYS A 86 -2.22 11.97 18.48
N ILE A 87 -2.60 10.78 18.96
CA ILE A 87 -3.14 10.61 20.32
C ILE A 87 -2.05 10.90 21.36
N HIS A 88 -0.86 10.32 21.17
CA HIS A 88 0.29 10.52 22.05
C HIS A 88 1.55 10.50 21.21
N GLN A 89 2.14 11.65 20.90
CA GLN A 89 3.30 11.76 20.01
C GLN A 89 4.58 11.26 20.70
N THR A 90 4.71 9.94 20.84
CA THR A 90 5.86 9.27 21.43
C THR A 90 6.35 8.20 20.48
N LYS A 91 7.65 7.87 20.55
CA LYS A 91 8.25 6.78 19.76
C LYS A 91 7.48 5.46 19.89
N ARG A 92 6.95 5.16 21.08
CA ARG A 92 6.15 3.95 21.31
C ARG A 92 4.83 3.99 20.53
N THR A 93 4.16 5.14 20.52
CA THR A 93 2.89 5.31 19.80
C THR A 93 3.12 5.25 18.29
N ALA A 94 4.22 5.80 17.78
CA ALA A 94 4.58 5.72 16.36
C ALA A 94 4.80 4.27 15.89
N TRP A 95 5.47 3.44 16.70
CA TRP A 95 5.60 2.01 16.44
C TRP A 95 4.24 1.29 16.44
N ILE A 96 3.39 1.56 17.43
CA ILE A 96 2.03 0.99 17.51
C ILE A 96 1.21 1.43 16.29
N ALA A 97 1.30 2.70 15.90
CA ALA A 97 0.63 3.27 14.74
C ALA A 97 1.03 2.54 13.47
N CYS A 98 2.31 2.27 13.25
CA CYS A 98 2.81 1.51 12.09
C CYS A 98 2.25 0.07 12.07
N ILE A 99 2.25 -0.64 13.20
CA ILE A 99 1.74 -2.02 13.26
C ILE A 99 0.23 -2.04 12.98
N MET A 100 -0.54 -1.21 13.67
CA MET A 100 -2.00 -1.17 13.54
C MET A 100 -2.44 -0.72 12.15
N SER A 101 -1.79 0.29 11.59
CA SER A 101 -2.08 0.73 10.22
C SER A 101 -1.71 -0.32 9.18
N SER A 102 -0.65 -1.12 9.39
CA SER A 102 -0.30 -2.23 8.49
C SER A 102 -1.37 -3.31 8.45
N ILE A 103 -2.00 -3.60 9.60
CA ILE A 103 -3.15 -4.51 9.67
C ILE A 103 -4.33 -3.94 8.88
N VAL A 104 -4.64 -2.65 9.06
CA VAL A 104 -5.70 -1.98 8.29
C VAL A 104 -5.39 -1.99 6.80
N MET A 105 -4.15 -1.73 6.40
CA MET A 105 -3.69 -1.79 5.02
C MET A 105 -3.93 -3.18 4.41
N GLY A 106 -3.61 -4.24 5.16
CA GLY A 106 -3.90 -5.62 4.75
C GLY A 106 -5.40 -5.84 4.51
N ILE A 107 -6.26 -5.41 5.45
CA ILE A 107 -7.72 -5.57 5.34
C ILE A 107 -8.27 -4.78 4.15
N VAL A 108 -7.89 -3.51 4.00
CA VAL A 108 -8.34 -2.65 2.90
C VAL A 108 -7.83 -3.18 1.56
N SER A 109 -6.61 -3.70 1.52
CA SER A 109 -6.09 -4.40 0.34
C SER A 109 -6.90 -5.62 -0.01
N ALA A 110 -7.29 -6.43 0.98
CA ALA A 110 -8.12 -7.60 0.74
C ALA A 110 -9.46 -7.22 0.08
N LEU A 111 -10.14 -6.21 0.62
CA LEU A 111 -11.38 -5.69 0.07
C LEU A 111 -11.20 -5.10 -1.33
N THR A 112 -10.18 -4.25 -1.50
CA THR A 112 -9.89 -3.59 -2.78
C THR A 112 -9.51 -4.60 -3.86
N ASN A 113 -8.75 -5.64 -3.52
CA ASN A 113 -8.42 -6.70 -4.46
C ASN A 113 -9.65 -7.52 -4.84
N TYR A 114 -10.48 -7.89 -3.88
CA TYR A 114 -11.66 -8.72 -4.13
C TYR A 114 -12.72 -7.99 -4.98
N PHE A 115 -13.04 -6.75 -4.63
CA PHE A 115 -14.17 -6.00 -5.19
C PHE A 115 -13.79 -5.08 -6.35
N LEU A 116 -12.52 -4.76 -6.54
CA LEU A 116 -12.09 -3.79 -7.55
C LEU A 116 -11.02 -4.35 -8.48
N LEU A 117 -9.85 -4.78 -7.99
CA LEU A 117 -8.76 -5.19 -8.90
C LEU A 117 -9.06 -6.51 -9.64
N LEU A 118 -9.43 -7.57 -8.91
CA LEU A 118 -9.68 -8.88 -9.55
C LEU A 118 -10.84 -8.84 -10.56
N PRO A 119 -12.02 -8.24 -10.27
CA PRO A 119 -13.06 -8.05 -11.27
C PRO A 119 -12.60 -7.31 -12.53
N VAL A 120 -11.65 -6.38 -12.40
CA VAL A 120 -11.13 -5.63 -13.55
C VAL A 120 -10.19 -6.49 -14.39
N PHE A 121 -9.36 -7.34 -13.76
CA PHE A 121 -8.56 -8.33 -14.49
C PHE A 121 -9.42 -9.33 -15.25
N GLU A 122 -10.60 -9.69 -14.72
CA GLU A 122 -11.57 -10.59 -15.37
C GLU A 122 -12.14 -10.01 -16.68
N ILE A 123 -12.01 -8.70 -16.93
CA ILE A 123 -12.39 -8.06 -18.22
C ILE A 123 -11.36 -8.40 -19.32
N PHE A 124 -10.09 -8.61 -18.93
CA PHE A 124 -8.98 -8.80 -19.87
C PHE A 124 -8.60 -10.28 -20.04
N MET A 125 -8.89 -11.13 -19.06
CA MET A 125 -8.61 -12.57 -19.11
C MET A 125 -9.62 -13.38 -18.30
N PRO A 126 -9.84 -14.68 -18.61
CA PRO A 126 -10.75 -15.54 -17.87
C PRO A 126 -10.41 -15.60 -16.36
N PRO A 127 -11.41 -15.62 -15.46
CA PRO A 127 -11.20 -15.69 -14.02
C PRO A 127 -10.31 -16.87 -13.59
N GLU A 128 -10.46 -18.01 -14.25
CA GLU A 128 -9.68 -19.22 -13.98
C GLU A 128 -8.21 -19.00 -14.29
N GLN A 129 -7.90 -18.22 -15.34
CA GLN A 129 -6.54 -17.89 -15.72
C GLN A 129 -5.90 -16.91 -14.72
N VAL A 130 -6.66 -15.94 -14.21
CA VAL A 130 -6.20 -15.04 -13.13
C VAL A 130 -5.81 -15.89 -11.91
N ILE A 131 -6.71 -16.75 -11.43
CA ILE A 131 -6.48 -17.59 -10.25
C ILE A 131 -5.30 -18.54 -10.48
N ALA A 132 -5.23 -19.20 -11.65
CA ALA A 132 -4.14 -20.11 -11.98
C ALA A 132 -2.78 -19.40 -12.04
N SER A 133 -2.74 -18.12 -12.44
CA SER A 133 -1.49 -17.36 -12.46
C SER A 133 -0.91 -17.18 -11.06
N PHE A 134 -1.75 -16.96 -10.03
CA PHE A 134 -1.32 -16.95 -8.64
C PHE A 134 -1.05 -18.36 -8.09
N GLY A 135 -1.89 -19.33 -8.46
CA GLY A 135 -1.74 -20.75 -8.10
C GLY A 135 -0.42 -21.38 -8.56
N ALA A 136 0.17 -20.88 -9.65
CA ALA A 136 1.49 -21.30 -10.13
C ALA A 136 2.62 -21.00 -9.13
N PHE A 137 2.47 -19.98 -8.28
CA PHE A 137 3.43 -19.62 -7.24
C PHE A 137 3.02 -20.12 -5.86
N ILE A 138 1.72 -20.14 -5.57
CA ILE A 138 1.16 -20.55 -4.28
C ILE A 138 0.08 -21.61 -4.55
N PRO A 139 0.41 -22.91 -4.52
CA PRO A 139 -0.53 -24.00 -4.89
C PRO A 139 -1.81 -24.07 -4.07
N LEU A 140 -1.85 -23.44 -2.89
CA LEU A 140 -3.04 -23.32 -2.05
C LEU A 140 -4.13 -22.44 -2.69
N ILE A 141 -3.77 -21.58 -3.65
CA ILE A 141 -4.70 -20.66 -4.31
C ILE A 141 -5.51 -21.42 -5.37
N GLN A 142 -6.81 -21.60 -5.09
CA GLN A 142 -7.76 -22.29 -5.98
C GLN A 142 -8.98 -21.42 -6.30
N THR A 143 -9.22 -20.37 -5.53
CA THR A 143 -10.35 -19.47 -5.68
C THR A 143 -9.91 -18.01 -5.66
N LYS A 144 -10.81 -17.13 -6.12
CA LYS A 144 -10.65 -15.67 -5.99
C LYS A 144 -10.43 -15.21 -4.54
N LEU A 145 -11.10 -15.86 -3.58
CA LEU A 145 -10.93 -15.56 -2.17
C LEU A 145 -9.54 -15.97 -1.68
N ASP A 146 -9.00 -17.07 -2.17
CA ASP A 146 -7.65 -17.53 -1.83
C ASP A 146 -6.57 -16.55 -2.30
N VAL A 147 -6.73 -15.96 -3.50
CA VAL A 147 -5.84 -14.87 -3.96
C VAL A 147 -5.83 -13.73 -2.94
N VAL A 148 -7.00 -13.38 -2.41
CA VAL A 148 -7.10 -12.28 -1.46
C VAL A 148 -6.50 -12.63 -0.09
N LEU A 149 -6.80 -13.82 0.44
CA LEU A 149 -6.40 -14.25 1.78
C LEU A 149 -4.92 -14.67 1.86
N TYR A 150 -4.41 -15.37 0.85
CA TYR A 150 -3.06 -15.94 0.86
C TYR A 150 -2.04 -15.11 0.09
N HIS A 151 -2.49 -14.11 -0.67
CA HIS A 151 -1.60 -13.22 -1.40
C HIS A 151 -1.83 -11.75 -1.03
N ALA A 152 -2.97 -11.15 -1.36
CA ALA A 152 -3.15 -9.71 -1.22
C ALA A 152 -3.01 -9.20 0.23
N PHE A 153 -3.69 -9.85 1.18
CA PHE A 153 -3.65 -9.50 2.60
C PHE A 153 -2.23 -9.64 3.21
N PRO A 154 -1.59 -10.83 3.21
CA PRO A 154 -0.30 -11.01 3.87
C PRO A 154 0.80 -10.17 3.25
N PHE A 155 0.70 -9.95 1.93
CA PHE A 155 1.64 -9.11 1.22
C PHE A 155 1.52 -7.63 1.60
N ASN A 156 0.31 -7.06 1.61
CA ASN A 156 0.13 -5.65 1.97
C ASN A 156 0.38 -5.40 3.47
N LEU A 157 0.08 -6.38 4.32
CA LEU A 157 0.50 -6.36 5.72
C LEU A 157 2.02 -6.27 5.83
N SER A 158 2.75 -7.13 5.11
CA SER A 158 4.22 -7.13 5.07
C SER A 158 4.76 -5.81 4.53
N LYS A 159 4.18 -5.28 3.44
CA LYS A 159 4.53 -3.98 2.87
C LYS A 159 4.40 -2.87 3.91
N GLY A 160 3.26 -2.78 4.60
CA GLY A 160 3.04 -1.81 5.67
C GLY A 160 4.07 -1.92 6.78
N LEU A 161 4.37 -3.13 7.24
CA LEU A 161 5.36 -3.36 8.31
C LEU A 161 6.77 -2.97 7.89
N ILE A 162 7.16 -3.26 6.65
CA ILE A 162 8.46 -2.88 6.09
C ILE A 162 8.57 -1.35 6.01
N ILE A 163 7.57 -0.69 5.42
CA ILE A 163 7.54 0.78 5.28
C ILE A 163 7.53 1.45 6.66
N GLY A 164 6.72 0.95 7.59
CA GLY A 164 6.67 1.42 8.97
C GLY A 164 8.00 1.24 9.69
N GLY A 165 8.62 0.07 9.57
CA GLY A 165 9.94 -0.21 10.15
C GLY A 165 11.02 0.72 9.63
N PHE A 166 11.10 0.94 8.31
CA PHE A 166 12.03 1.90 7.72
C PHE A 166 11.76 3.33 8.19
N THR A 167 10.49 3.72 8.29
CA THR A 167 10.10 5.05 8.77
C THR A 167 10.56 5.26 10.20
N MET A 168 10.40 4.27 11.08
CA MET A 168 10.84 4.38 12.47
C MET A 168 12.36 4.43 12.64
N ILE A 169 13.13 3.80 11.75
CA ILE A 169 14.60 3.90 11.77
C ILE A 169 15.05 5.31 11.36
N ILE A 170 14.37 5.91 10.38
CA ILE A 170 14.70 7.25 9.86
C ILE A 170 14.19 8.34 10.80
N ASP A 171 13.00 8.19 11.37
CA ASP A 171 12.37 9.16 12.26
C ASP A 171 13.13 9.35 13.59
N GLN A 172 13.88 8.34 14.03
CA GLN A 172 14.85 8.50 15.13
C GLN A 172 15.88 9.63 14.88
N ARG A 173 16.07 10.06 13.62
CA ARG A 173 16.94 11.18 13.24
C ARG A 173 16.17 12.50 13.01
N LEU A 174 14.84 12.47 12.96
CA LEU A 174 13.98 13.60 12.62
C LEU A 174 13.26 14.22 13.83
N SER A 175 13.04 13.47 14.92
CA SER A 175 12.54 14.04 16.18
C SER A 175 13.63 14.86 16.88
N PRO A 176 13.47 16.19 17.07
CA PRO A 176 14.36 17.00 17.90
C PRO A 176 14.09 16.85 19.42
N TYR A 177 13.28 15.86 19.81
CA TYR A 177 12.94 15.54 21.20
C TYR A 177 13.27 14.07 21.51
#